data_AF-A0A523NIG3-F1
#
_entry.id   AF-A0A523NIG3-F1
#
_cell.length_a   1.000
_cell.length_b   1.000
_cell.length_c   1.000
_cell.angle_alpha   90.00
_cell.angle_beta   90.00
_cell.angle_gamma   90.00
#
_symmetry.space_group_name_H-M   'P 1'
#
loop_
_entity.id
_entity.type
_entity.pdbx_description
1 polymer ?
#
loop_
_entity_poly.entity_id
_entity_poly.type
_entity_poly.pdbx_seq_one_letter_code
_entity_poly.pdbx_strand_id
1 'polypeptide(L)' 'MKVGDKIKIDFAGKKKDAVVHKVHPNTIYLKVDFKRDKGKIVKRKLNQVQPGKNKKSAKK' A
#
# COMPACT_ATOMS: atom_id res chain seq x y z
N MET A 1 -7.84 7.12 2.67
CA MET A 1 -7.67 6.55 1.31
C MET A 1 -9.03 6.05 0.86
N LYS A 2 -9.45 6.32 -0.39
CA LYS A 2 -10.69 5.79 -0.96
C LYS A 2 -10.39 4.60 -1.86
N VAL A 3 -11.38 3.72 -2.07
CA VAL A 3 -11.28 2.65 -3.06
C VAL A 3 -11.22 3.28 -4.46
N GLY A 4 -10.24 2.87 -5.26
CA GLY A 4 -9.96 3.44 -6.59
C GLY A 4 -8.76 4.38 -6.64
N ASP A 5 -8.23 4.81 -5.49
CA ASP A 5 -7.02 5.65 -5.45
C ASP A 5 -5.81 4.88 -5.99
N LYS A 6 -5.07 5.49 -6.92
CA LYS A 6 -3.76 5.03 -7.37
C LYS A 6 -2.68 5.59 -6.45
N ILE A 7 -1.93 4.70 -5.80
CA ILE A 7 -0.81 5.04 -4.92
C ILE A 7 0.45 4.29 -5.35
N LYS A 8 1.62 4.90 -5.14
CA LYS A 8 2.89 4.19 -5.26
C LYS A 8 3.26 3.59 -3.92
N ILE A 9 3.45 2.27 -3.89
CA ILE A 9 3.91 1.55 -2.71
C ILE A 9 5.33 1.04 -2.95
N ASP A 10 6.12 0.99 -1.88
CA ASP A 10 7.35 0.21 -1.89
C ASP A 10 7.00 -1.27 -1.64
N PHE A 11 7.32 -2.13 -2.60
CA PHE A 11 7.10 -3.56 -2.51
C PHE A 11 8.36 -4.30 -2.94
N ALA A 12 8.97 -4.99 -1.97
CA ALA A 12 10.23 -5.72 -2.15
C ALA A 12 11.39 -4.83 -2.66
N GLY A 13 11.53 -3.62 -2.10
CA GLY A 13 12.58 -2.67 -2.47
C GLY A 13 12.39 -2.01 -3.84
N LYS A 14 11.22 -2.19 -4.45
CA LYS A 14 10.85 -1.56 -5.73
C LYS A 14 9.57 -0.76 -5.53
N LYS A 15 9.56 0.47 -6.04
CA LYS A 15 8.34 1.27 -6.15
C LYS A 15 7.43 0.68 -7.21
N LYS A 16 6.19 0.42 -6.85
CA LYS A 16 5.15 -0.13 -7.72
C LYS A 16 3.89 0.70 -7.61
N ASP A 17 3.22 0.88 -8.74
CA ASP A 17 1.90 1.47 -8.78
C ASP A 17 0.87 0.44 -8.31
N ALA A 18 0.00 0.89 -7.41
CA ALA A 18 -1.04 0.09 -6.81
C ALA A 18 -2.34 0.87 -6.73
N VAL A 19 -3.46 0.19 -6.94
CA VAL A 19 -4.80 0.74 -6.80
C VAL A 19 -5.41 0.23 -5.51
N VAL A 20 -5.97 1.11 -4.69
CA VAL A 20 -6.72 0.71 -3.49
C VAL A 20 -7.96 -0.05 -3.94
N HIS A 21 -8.00 -1.35 -3.67
CA HIS A 21 -9.12 -2.21 -4.07
C HIS A 21 -10.16 -2.35 -2.97
N LYS A 22 -9.75 -2.52 -1.71
CA LYS A 22 -10.64 -2.50 -0.54
C LYS A 22 -9.95 -1.80 0.62
N VAL A 23 -10.73 -1.02 1.36
CA VAL A 23 -10.30 -0.39 2.61
C VAL A 23 -11.10 -0.99 3.74
N HIS A 24 -10.40 -1.46 4.77
CA HIS A 24 -10.96 -1.82 6.06
C HIS A 24 -10.36 -0.91 7.12
N PRO A 25 -10.95 -0.85 8.33
CA PRO A 25 -10.48 0.05 9.39
C PRO A 25 -8.98 -0.14 9.72
N ASN A 26 -8.51 -1.39 9.76
CA ASN A 26 -7.13 -1.74 10.12
C ASN A 26 -6.28 -2.24 8.95
N THR A 27 -6.90 -2.61 7.83
CA THR A 27 -6.20 -3.23 6.70
C THR A 27 -6.65 -2.62 5.38
N ILE A 28 -5.73 -2.57 4.43
CA ILE A 28 -5.97 -2.09 3.08
C ILE A 28 -5.53 -3.18 2.12
N TYR A 29 -6.37 -3.43 1.12
CA TYR A 29 -6.11 -4.33 0.03
C TYR A 29 -5.77 -3.50 -1.19
N LEU A 30 -4.55 -3.68 -1.68
CA LEU A 30 -3.97 -2.94 -2.79
C LEU A 30 -3.82 -3.87 -3.97
N LYS A 31 -4.45 -3.56 -5.09
CA LYS A 31 -4.23 -4.23 -6.35
C LYS A 31 -2.98 -3.63 -6.99
N VAL A 32 -1.87 -4.36 -6.95
CA VAL A 32 -0.59 -3.90 -7.48
C VAL A 32 -0.50 -4.29 -8.95
N ASP A 33 -0.10 -3.35 -9.79
CA ASP A 33 0.11 -3.60 -11.21
C ASP A 33 1.53 -4.15 -11.43
N PHE A 34 1.67 -5.48 -11.35
CA PHE A 34 2.92 -6.13 -11.73
C PHE A 34 2.89 -6.40 -13.23
N LYS A 35 3.93 -5.95 -13.94
CA LYS A 35 4.09 -6.16 -15.40
C LYS A 35 3.94 -7.64 -15.83
N ARG A 36 4.29 -8.58 -14.94
CA ARG A 36 4.15 -10.03 -15.15
C ARG A 36 2.95 -10.67 -14.44
N ASP A 37 2.33 -9.97 -13.49
CA ASP A 37 1.24 -10.48 -12.63
C ASP A 37 0.18 -9.39 -12.41
N LYS A 38 -0.49 -9.03 -13.51
CA LYS A 38 -1.49 -7.96 -13.50
C LYS A 38 -2.64 -8.33 -12.57
N GLY A 39 -2.76 -7.57 -11.47
CA GLY A 39 -3.91 -7.66 -10.57
C GLY A 39 -3.69 -8.41 -9.27
N LYS A 40 -2.44 -8.72 -8.90
CA LYS A 40 -2.11 -9.29 -7.59
C LYS A 40 -2.58 -8.36 -6.47
N ILE A 41 -3.34 -8.91 -5.53
CA ILE A 41 -3.85 -8.16 -4.38
C ILE A 41 -2.90 -8.36 -3.20
N VAL A 42 -2.39 -7.26 -2.67
CA VAL A 42 -1.53 -7.24 -1.48
C VAL A 42 -2.33 -6.69 -0.31
N LYS A 43 -2.42 -7.48 0.76
CA LYS A 43 -2.98 -7.03 2.04
C LYS A 43 -1.88 -6.32 2.84
N ARG A 44 -2.14 -5.08 3.26
CA ARG A 44 -1.28 -4.30 4.16
C ARG A 44 -2.06 -3.75 5.32
N LYS A 45 -1.39 -3.53 6.46
CA LYS A 45 -1.98 -2.80 7.57
C LYS A 45 -2.04 -1.32 7.21
N LEU A 46 -3.14 -0.64 7.56
CA LEU A 46 -3.34 0.79 7.27
C LEU A 46 -2.17 1.64 7.79
N ASN A 47 -1.64 1.28 8.97
CA ASN A 47 -0.52 1.95 9.63
C ASN A 47 0.81 1.89 8.84
N GLN A 48 0.99 0.95 7.90
CA GLN A 48 2.20 0.86 7.07
C GLN A 48 2.07 1.63 5.74
N VAL A 49 0.84 1.93 5.30
CA VAL A 49 0.57 2.52 3.98
C VAL A 49 0.35 4.03 4.08
N GLN A 50 -0.07 4.54 5.24
CA GLN A 50 -0.25 5.96 5.50
C GLN A 50 0.94 6.50 6.32
N PRO A 51 1.93 7.18 5.71
CA PRO A 51 3.07 7.75 6.43
C PRO A 51 2.72 8.99 7.28
N GLY A 52 1.44 9.19 7.63
CA GLY A 52 0.92 10.45 8.20
C GLY A 52 0.49 10.40 9.67
N LYS A 53 0.56 9.26 10.36
CA LYS A 53 0.17 9.20 11.80
C LYS A 53 1.11 8.41 12.72
N ASN A 54 2.32 8.08 12.28
CA ASN A 54 3.39 7.71 13.20
C ASN A 54 4.74 8.17 12.65
N LYS A 55 5.08 9.43 12.92
CA LYS A 55 6.47 9.77 13.22
C LYS A 55 6.84 8.97 14.48
N LYS A 56 7.48 7.82 14.32
CA LYS A 56 8.47 7.36 15.30
C LYS A 56 9.77 7.09 14.58
N SER A 57 10.52 8.18 14.49
CA SER A 57 11.96 8.21 14.66
C SER A 57 12.51 7.06 15.52
N ALA A 58 13.45 6.33 14.94
CA ALA A 58 14.66 5.78 15.55
C ALA A 58 15.49 5.32 14.33
N LYS A 59 16.64 5.86 13.90
CA LYS A 59 17.75 6.55 14.57
C LYS A 59 18.16 5.89 15.88
N LYS A 60 18.83 4.75 15.78
CA LYS A 60 20.21 4.61 16.23
C LYS A 60 20.87 3.44 15.51
#